data_AF-A0A947ALW4-F1
#
_entry.id   AF-A0A947ALW4-F1
#
_cell.length_a   1.000
_cell.length_b   1.000
_cell.length_c   1.000
_cell.angle_alpha   90.00
_cell.angle_beta   90.00
_cell.angle_gamma   90.00
#
_symmetry.space_group_name_H-M   'P 1'
#
loop_
_entity.id
_entity.type
_entity.pdbx_description
1 polymer ?
#
loop_
_entity_poly.entity_id
_entity_poly.type
_entity_poly.pdbx_seq_one_letter_code
_entity_poly.pdbx_strand_id
1 'polypeptide(L)'
;MKMHLIEIDDKIWNHLKNFAEPFTDTPNSVLRRLLFGKSNKESPDAAKNNSIHIKGVPDDLSQIFEVLYEIEINGLSRVKATNKVAQARGTTTKNVRDKYCSQLNKKASEIDRIFNKPGYEQFKQLLKDKFVVQRDIIDLFFDSLISDEGFDKKDPDLSLESLI
;
A
#
# COMPACT_ATOMS: atom_id res chain seq x y z
N MET A 1 20.97 -19.02 14.82
CA MET A 1 21.50 -17.70 14.40
C MET A 1 22.53 -17.24 15.41
N LYS A 2 23.64 -16.65 14.97
CA LYS A 2 24.61 -16.02 15.88
C LYS A 2 24.10 -14.62 16.23
N MET A 3 24.01 -14.29 17.52
CA MET A 3 23.53 -12.98 17.99
C MET A 3 24.72 -12.06 18.26
N HIS A 4 24.58 -10.79 17.91
CA HIS A 4 25.57 -9.75 18.16
C HIS A 4 24.93 -8.67 19.02
N LEU A 5 25.68 -8.14 20.00
CA LEU A 5 25.28 -6.97 20.77
C LEU A 5 25.59 -5.72 19.96
N ILE A 6 24.59 -4.84 19.87
CA ILE A 6 24.73 -3.51 19.31
C ILE A 6 24.21 -2.51 20.32
N GLU A 7 24.90 -1.38 20.46
CA GLU A 7 24.46 -0.25 21.25
C GLU A 7 23.87 0.80 20.30
N ILE A 8 22.74 1.41 20.69
CA ILE A 8 22.04 2.42 19.91
C ILE A 8 21.65 3.57 20.83
N ASP A 9 21.62 4.78 20.27
CA ASP A 9 21.18 5.97 20.99
C ASP A 9 19.65 6.05 21.11
N ASP A 10 19.17 6.96 21.97
CA ASP A 10 17.74 7.17 22.23
C ASP A 10 16.96 7.62 20.99
N LYS A 11 17.60 8.33 20.07
CA LYS A 11 16.94 8.81 18.85
C LYS A 11 16.66 7.64 17.92
N ILE A 12 17.64 6.76 17.72
CA ILE A 12 17.49 5.51 16.96
C ILE A 12 16.48 4.60 17.64
N TRP A 13 16.54 4.47 18.98
CA TRP A 13 15.60 3.65 19.73
C TRP A 13 14.14 4.11 19.56
N ASN A 14 13.88 5.41 19.70
CA ASN A 14 12.55 5.96 19.50
C ASN A 14 12.08 5.86 18.05
N HIS A 15 13.01 6.02 17.10
CA HIS A 15 12.70 5.80 15.69
C HIS A 15 12.27 4.35 15.44
N LEU A 16 13.01 3.36 15.95
CA LEU A 16 12.67 1.94 15.79
C LEU A 16 11.31 1.57 16.41
N LYS A 17 10.94 2.18 17.55
CA LYS A 17 9.63 1.98 18.18
C LYS A 17 8.46 2.40 17.28
N ASN A 18 8.63 3.48 16.50
CA ASN A 18 7.58 3.95 15.60
C ASN A 18 7.26 2.96 14.46
N PHE A 19 8.21 2.10 14.11
CA PHE A 19 8.02 1.05 13.10
C PHE A 19 7.59 -0.29 13.69
N ALA A 20 7.68 -0.47 15.00
CA ALA A 20 7.41 -1.74 15.66
C ALA A 20 5.91 -1.92 15.91
N GLU A 21 5.35 -3.05 15.47
CA GLU A 21 4.02 -3.46 15.93
C GLU A 21 4.07 -3.98 17.37
N PRO A 22 3.20 -3.50 18.28
CA PRO A 22 3.20 -3.93 19.67
C PRO A 22 3.09 -5.46 19.80
N PHE A 23 3.92 -6.04 20.66
CA PHE A 23 3.92 -7.48 21.01
C PHE A 23 4.26 -8.45 19.88
N THR A 24 4.52 -7.97 18.67
CA THR A 24 4.76 -8.81 17.49
C THR A 24 6.18 -8.62 16.96
N ASP A 25 6.66 -7.38 16.93
CA ASP A 25 7.96 -7.05 16.35
C ASP A 25 9.10 -7.09 17.37
N THR A 26 10.20 -7.71 16.98
CA THR A 26 11.49 -7.65 17.70
C THR A 26 12.39 -6.61 17.04
N PRO A 27 13.39 -6.06 17.74
CA PRO A 27 14.35 -5.14 17.13
C PRO A 27 14.99 -5.71 15.86
N ASN A 28 15.26 -7.03 15.82
CA ASN A 28 15.80 -7.69 14.64
C ASN A 28 14.79 -7.79 13.48
N SER A 29 13.49 -7.95 13.72
CA SER A 29 12.48 -7.94 12.65
C SER A 29 12.28 -6.54 12.08
N VAL A 30 12.27 -5.52 12.94
CA VAL A 30 12.21 -4.11 12.55
C VAL A 30 13.44 -3.74 11.72
N LEU A 31 14.65 -4.06 12.21
CA LEU A 31 15.90 -3.76 11.51
C LEU A 31 16.01 -4.50 10.18
N ARG A 32 15.62 -5.78 10.11
CA ARG A 32 15.62 -6.53 8.84
C ARG A 32 14.71 -5.87 7.81
N ARG A 33 13.52 -5.44 8.23
CA ARG A 33 12.55 -4.76 7.36
C ARG A 33 13.06 -3.41 6.88
N LEU A 34 13.69 -2.62 7.74
CA LEU A 34 14.22 -1.29 7.38
C LEU A 34 15.48 -1.36 6.52
N LEU A 35 16.39 -2.30 6.79
CA LEU A 35 17.71 -2.36 6.14
C LEU A 35 17.74 -3.19 4.86
N PHE A 36 16.93 -4.25 4.77
CA PHE A 36 16.99 -5.20 3.65
C PHE A 36 15.65 -5.35 2.91
N GLY A 37 14.63 -4.57 3.28
CA GLY A 37 13.28 -4.71 2.77
C GLY A 37 12.63 -6.05 3.16
N LYS A 38 11.39 -6.30 2.71
CA LYS A 38 10.79 -7.65 2.80
C LYS A 38 11.52 -8.58 1.83
N SER A 39 12.68 -9.10 2.22
CA SER A 39 13.37 -10.16 1.50
C SER A 39 12.51 -11.41 1.57
N ASN A 40 11.84 -11.70 0.46
CA ASN A 40 10.92 -12.79 0.25
C ASN A 40 11.69 -14.12 0.36
N LYS A 41 11.76 -14.69 1.58
CA LYS A 41 12.04 -16.11 1.87
C LYS A 41 12.09 -16.30 3.39
N GLU A 42 11.01 -16.84 3.94
CA GLU A 42 10.97 -18.02 4.82
C GLU A 42 9.66 -18.07 5.64
N SER A 43 8.86 -19.08 5.30
CA SER A 43 7.85 -19.81 6.09
C SER A 43 6.42 -19.75 5.53
N PRO A 44 5.79 -20.90 5.19
CA PRO A 44 4.43 -20.97 4.64
C PRO A 44 3.30 -20.56 5.61
N ASP A 45 3.58 -20.36 6.90
CA ASP A 45 2.52 -20.23 7.92
C ASP A 45 2.27 -18.81 8.46
N ALA A 46 2.80 -17.78 7.80
CA ALA A 46 2.58 -16.39 8.20
C ALA A 46 2.10 -15.49 7.05
N ALA A 47 1.21 -16.00 6.20
CA ALA A 47 0.39 -15.17 5.32
C ALA A 47 -0.70 -14.43 6.13
N LYS A 48 -0.29 -13.57 7.07
CA LYS A 48 -1.09 -12.45 7.57
C LYS A 48 -0.38 -11.14 7.22
N ASN A 49 -0.07 -11.02 5.94
CA ASN A 49 -0.57 -9.95 5.09
C ASN A 49 -0.84 -8.60 5.77
N ASN A 50 -0.05 -7.60 5.40
CA ASN A 50 -0.35 -6.17 5.52
C ASN A 50 -1.66 -5.85 4.79
N SER A 51 -2.79 -6.23 5.37
CA SER A 51 -4.09 -5.66 5.02
C SER A 51 -4.14 -4.34 5.77
N ILE A 52 -4.32 -3.23 5.06
CA ILE A 52 -4.59 -1.94 5.70
C ILE A 52 -6.02 -2.06 6.25
N HIS A 53 -6.14 -2.62 7.46
CA HIS A 53 -7.44 -2.84 8.08
C HIS A 53 -7.80 -1.60 8.91
N ILE A 54 -8.26 -0.55 8.23
CA ILE A 54 -8.76 0.65 8.87
C ILE A 54 -10.04 0.29 9.64
N LYS A 55 -10.02 0.40 10.98
CA LYS A 55 -11.22 0.18 11.80
C LYS A 55 -12.32 1.13 11.33
N GLY A 56 -13.47 0.59 10.94
CA GLY A 56 -14.63 1.34 10.45
C GLY A 56 -14.77 1.42 8.92
N VAL A 57 -13.79 0.90 8.17
CA VAL A 57 -13.84 0.82 6.70
C VAL A 57 -14.28 -0.58 6.28
N PRO A 58 -15.30 -0.71 5.39
CA PRO A 58 -15.66 -2.00 4.82
C PRO A 58 -14.46 -2.65 4.11
N ASP A 59 -14.30 -3.96 4.23
CA ASP A 59 -13.21 -4.71 3.60
C ASP A 59 -13.06 -4.42 2.11
N ASP A 60 -14.19 -4.15 1.46
CA ASP A 60 -14.26 -3.82 0.04
C ASP A 60 -13.61 -2.48 -0.28
N LEU A 61 -13.83 -1.46 0.57
CA LEU A 61 -13.22 -0.15 0.40
C LEU A 61 -11.71 -0.20 0.70
N SER A 62 -11.31 -0.96 1.72
CA SER A 62 -9.89 -1.20 2.03
C SER A 62 -9.15 -1.87 0.87
N GLN A 63 -9.76 -2.87 0.22
CA GLN A 63 -9.19 -3.51 -0.97
C GLN A 63 -9.03 -2.54 -2.14
N ILE A 64 -9.97 -1.62 -2.31
CA ILE A 64 -9.91 -0.61 -3.38
C ILE A 64 -8.75 0.36 -3.11
N PHE A 65 -8.58 0.81 -1.86
CA PHE A 65 -7.47 1.68 -1.48
C PHE A 65 -6.11 1.02 -1.65
N GLU A 66 -5.98 -0.26 -1.30
CA GLU A 66 -4.73 -1.00 -1.52
C GLU A 66 -4.37 -1.06 -3.01
N VAL A 67 -5.36 -1.25 -3.90
CA VAL A 67 -5.10 -1.24 -5.35
C VAL A 67 -4.65 0.14 -5.82
N LEU A 68 -5.27 1.21 -5.35
CA LEU A 68 -4.87 2.59 -5.70
C LEU A 68 -3.47 2.91 -5.20
N TYR A 69 -3.16 2.57 -3.95
CA TYR A 69 -1.84 2.78 -3.37
C TYR A 69 -0.74 2.08 -4.20
N GLU A 70 -1.01 0.85 -4.65
CA GLU A 70 -0.08 0.09 -5.50
C GLU A 70 0.10 0.71 -6.89
N ILE A 71 -0.92 1.38 -7.42
CA ILE A 71 -0.83 2.09 -8.71
C ILE A 71 -0.02 3.37 -8.54
N GLU A 72 -0.33 4.18 -7.53
CA GLU A 72 0.26 5.51 -7.38
C GLU A 72 1.69 5.44 -6.82
N ILE A 73 1.90 4.72 -5.72
CA ILE A 73 3.19 4.68 -5.03
C ILE A 73 4.20 3.76 -5.73
N ASN A 74 3.72 2.64 -6.29
CA ASN A 74 4.61 1.65 -6.92
C ASN A 74 4.59 1.74 -8.46
N GLY A 75 3.85 2.68 -9.04
CA GLY A 75 3.76 2.87 -10.50
C GLY A 75 3.22 1.64 -11.24
N LEU A 76 2.48 0.76 -10.56
CA LEU A 76 2.04 -0.50 -11.14
C LEU A 76 0.82 -0.30 -12.03
N SER A 77 0.71 -1.12 -13.09
CA SER A 77 -0.55 -1.19 -13.83
C SER A 77 -1.66 -1.76 -12.95
N ARG A 78 -2.92 -1.37 -13.19
CA ARG A 78 -4.09 -1.87 -12.47
C ARG A 78 -4.09 -3.40 -12.34
N VAL A 79 -3.72 -4.11 -13.40
CA VAL A 79 -3.67 -5.59 -13.39
C VAL A 79 -2.59 -6.10 -12.43
N LYS A 80 -1.39 -5.51 -12.45
CA LYS A 80 -0.30 -5.87 -11.53
C LYS A 80 -0.66 -5.54 -10.07
N ALA A 81 -1.21 -4.35 -9.84
CA ALA A 81 -1.70 -3.93 -8.52
C ALA A 81 -2.79 -4.88 -7.99
N THR A 82 -3.78 -5.21 -8.82
CA THR A 82 -4.86 -6.15 -8.47
C THR A 82 -4.30 -7.54 -8.13
N ASN A 83 -3.32 -8.02 -8.89
CA ASN A 83 -2.68 -9.31 -8.62
C ASN A 83 -1.92 -9.29 -7.29
N LYS A 84 -1.22 -8.19 -7.01
CA LYS A 84 -0.47 -8.02 -5.77
C LYS A 84 -1.40 -7.96 -4.55
N VAL A 85 -2.50 -7.21 -4.63
CA VAL A 85 -3.51 -7.14 -3.57
C VAL A 85 -4.21 -8.50 -3.37
N ALA A 86 -4.52 -9.21 -4.46
CA ALA A 86 -5.12 -10.54 -4.36
C ALA A 86 -4.22 -11.54 -3.65
N GLN A 87 -2.93 -11.56 -4.00
CA GLN A 87 -1.92 -12.37 -3.30
C GLN A 87 -1.79 -11.95 -1.83
N ALA A 88 -1.73 -10.64 -1.58
CA ALA A 88 -1.64 -10.07 -0.24
C ALA A 88 -2.91 -10.25 0.60
N ARG A 89 -4.03 -10.74 0.07
CA ARG A 89 -5.23 -11.05 0.87
C ARG A 89 -5.63 -12.51 0.78
N GLY A 90 -4.84 -13.35 0.12
CA GLY A 90 -5.18 -14.76 -0.12
C GLY A 90 -6.48 -14.94 -0.89
N THR A 91 -6.82 -14.00 -1.77
CA THR A 91 -8.06 -14.01 -2.58
C THR A 91 -7.72 -14.09 -4.07
N THR A 92 -8.76 -14.19 -4.91
CA THR A 92 -8.58 -14.22 -6.36
C THR A 92 -8.54 -12.81 -6.96
N THR A 93 -7.79 -12.66 -8.05
CA THR A 93 -7.69 -11.40 -8.81
C THR A 93 -9.05 -10.96 -9.34
N LYS A 94 -9.91 -11.92 -9.70
CA LYS A 94 -11.30 -11.70 -10.05
C LYS A 94 -12.07 -11.05 -8.90
N ASN A 95 -11.96 -11.58 -7.67
CA ASN A 95 -12.66 -11.03 -6.51
C ASN A 95 -12.25 -9.58 -6.23
N VAL A 96 -10.95 -9.28 -6.24
CA VAL A 96 -10.45 -7.90 -6.03
C VAL A 96 -10.94 -6.98 -7.14
N ARG A 97 -10.83 -7.42 -8.41
CA ARG A 97 -11.33 -6.64 -9.56
C ARG A 97 -12.82 -6.36 -9.47
N ASP A 98 -13.60 -7.36 -9.07
CA ASP A 98 -15.04 -7.25 -8.99
C ASP A 98 -15.45 -6.27 -7.87
N LYS A 99 -14.59 -5.97 -6.88
CA LYS A 99 -14.85 -4.89 -5.91
C LYS A 99 -14.93 -3.52 -6.58
N TYR A 100 -13.91 -3.08 -7.31
CA TYR A 100 -14.00 -1.76 -7.95
C TYR A 100 -14.77 -1.75 -9.28
N CYS A 101 -14.90 -2.86 -10.00
CA CYS A 101 -15.71 -2.90 -11.23
C CYS A 101 -17.20 -3.09 -10.91
N SER A 102 -17.57 -4.11 -10.13
CA SER A 102 -18.98 -4.42 -9.87
C SER A 102 -19.58 -3.50 -8.81
N GLN A 103 -18.84 -3.08 -7.78
CA GLN A 103 -19.44 -2.19 -6.77
C GLN A 103 -19.64 -0.77 -7.27
N LEU A 104 -18.78 -0.31 -8.18
CA LEU A 104 -18.89 1.01 -8.80
C LEU A 104 -19.68 0.98 -10.12
N ASN A 105 -20.23 -0.18 -10.50
CA ASN A 105 -20.99 -0.38 -11.73
C ASN A 105 -20.27 0.15 -12.98
N LYS A 106 -18.99 -0.21 -13.11
CA LYS A 106 -18.06 0.27 -14.15
C LYS A 106 -17.31 -0.91 -14.77
N LYS A 107 -17.08 -0.87 -16.08
CA LYS A 107 -16.22 -1.84 -16.75
C LYS A 107 -14.75 -1.57 -16.42
N ALA A 108 -13.92 -2.61 -16.47
CA ALA A 108 -12.48 -2.48 -16.23
C ALA A 108 -11.83 -1.41 -17.14
N SER A 109 -12.27 -1.32 -18.41
CA SER A 109 -11.81 -0.30 -19.35
C SER A 109 -12.24 1.13 -18.99
N GLU A 110 -13.36 1.31 -18.30
CA GLU A 110 -13.77 2.62 -17.78
C GLU A 110 -12.94 3.00 -16.56
N ILE A 111 -12.65 2.03 -15.68
CA ILE A 111 -11.77 2.23 -14.51
C ILE A 111 -10.35 2.61 -14.97
N ASP A 112 -9.81 1.93 -15.99
CA ASP A 112 -8.50 2.27 -16.55
C ASP A 112 -8.46 3.72 -17.06
N ARG A 113 -9.54 4.20 -17.70
CA ARG A 113 -9.64 5.61 -18.13
C ARG A 113 -9.74 6.59 -16.97
N ILE A 114 -10.41 6.20 -15.89
CA ILE A 114 -10.56 7.03 -14.69
C ILE A 114 -9.21 7.12 -13.96
N PHE A 115 -8.46 6.02 -13.88
CA PHE A 115 -7.14 5.98 -13.23
C PHE A 115 -6.05 6.71 -14.01
N ASN A 116 -6.19 6.86 -15.32
CA ASN A 116 -5.28 7.66 -16.14
C ASN A 116 -5.49 9.18 -16.01
N LYS A 117 -6.53 9.63 -15.29
CA LYS A 117 -6.75 11.07 -15.06
C LYS A 117 -6.06 11.50 -13.77
N PRO A 118 -5.25 12.57 -13.80
CA PRO A 118 -4.59 13.08 -12.59
C PRO A 118 -5.62 13.51 -11.54
N GLY A 119 -5.29 13.28 -10.26
CA GLY A 119 -6.10 13.68 -9.11
C GLY A 119 -7.29 12.77 -8.79
N TYR A 120 -7.55 11.72 -9.58
CA TYR A 120 -8.58 10.70 -9.29
C TYR A 120 -10.00 11.24 -8.96
N GLU A 121 -10.32 12.48 -9.29
CA GLU A 121 -11.56 13.17 -8.87
C GLU A 121 -12.83 12.38 -9.20
N GLN A 122 -12.90 11.85 -10.42
CA GLN A 122 -14.01 11.00 -10.86
C GLN A 122 -14.10 9.70 -10.04
N PHE A 123 -12.97 9.14 -9.62
CA PHE A 123 -12.95 7.93 -8.80
C PHE A 123 -13.32 8.21 -7.35
N LYS A 124 -12.80 9.31 -6.79
CA LYS A 124 -13.12 9.81 -5.45
C LYS A 124 -14.63 10.03 -5.32
N GLN A 125 -15.26 10.68 -6.29
CA GLN A 125 -16.71 10.89 -6.30
C GLN A 125 -17.51 9.57 -6.36
N LEU A 126 -17.10 8.63 -7.23
CA LEU A 126 -17.74 7.31 -7.32
C LEU A 126 -17.70 6.55 -5.99
N LEU A 127 -16.59 6.65 -5.26
CA LEU A 127 -16.47 6.04 -3.93
C LEU A 127 -17.36 6.75 -2.90
N LYS A 128 -17.43 8.08 -2.91
CA LYS A 128 -18.28 8.85 -1.99
C LYS A 128 -19.78 8.63 -2.20
N ASP A 129 -20.18 8.38 -3.44
CA ASP A 129 -21.57 8.08 -3.79
C ASP A 129 -21.96 6.67 -3.33
N LYS A 130 -21.02 5.72 -3.39
CA LYS A 130 -21.23 4.33 -2.97
C LYS A 130 -21.13 4.14 -1.45
N PHE A 131 -20.11 4.73 -0.84
CA PHE A 131 -19.76 4.59 0.57
C PHE A 131 -20.08 5.88 1.32
N VAL A 132 -21.36 6.21 1.39
CA VAL A 132 -21.88 7.47 1.95
C VAL A 132 -21.41 7.71 3.39
N VAL A 133 -21.28 6.64 4.18
CA VAL A 133 -20.86 6.70 5.59
C VAL A 133 -19.36 6.94 5.73
N GLN A 134 -18.55 6.55 4.74
CA GLN A 134 -17.08 6.64 4.78
C GLN A 134 -16.52 7.81 3.96
N ARG A 135 -17.35 8.81 3.63
CA ARG A 135 -16.93 9.97 2.81
C ARG A 135 -15.69 10.68 3.36
N ASP A 136 -15.65 10.89 4.67
CA ASP A 136 -14.53 11.57 5.35
C ASP A 136 -13.24 10.75 5.28
N ILE A 137 -13.36 9.41 5.34
CA ILE A 137 -12.21 8.49 5.23
C ILE A 137 -11.70 8.46 3.79
N ILE A 138 -12.61 8.53 2.81
CA ILE A 138 -12.26 8.66 1.40
C ILE A 138 -11.52 9.97 1.17
N ASP A 139 -12.02 11.09 1.69
CA ASP A 139 -11.34 12.38 1.61
C ASP A 139 -9.93 12.31 2.18
N LEU A 140 -9.80 11.84 3.42
CA LEU A 140 -8.49 11.71 4.08
C LEU A 140 -7.52 10.84 3.28
N PHE A 141 -8.00 9.73 2.70
CA PHE A 141 -7.16 8.85 1.89
C PHE A 141 -6.65 9.54 0.62
N PHE A 142 -7.53 10.18 -0.15
CA PHE A 142 -7.13 10.89 -1.37
C PHE A 142 -6.28 12.11 -1.06
N ASP A 143 -6.58 12.83 0.02
CA ASP A 143 -5.80 13.98 0.43
C ASP A 143 -4.41 13.55 0.89
N SER A 144 -4.27 12.40 1.58
CA SER A 144 -2.96 11.80 1.87
C SER A 144 -2.23 11.32 0.60
N LEU A 145 -2.96 10.85 -0.41
CA LEU A 145 -2.39 10.39 -1.68
C LEU A 145 -1.88 11.57 -2.53
N ILE A 146 -2.60 12.70 -2.50
CA ILE A 146 -2.31 13.92 -3.28
C ILE A 146 -1.38 14.86 -2.52
N SER A 147 -1.41 14.90 -1.19
CA SER A 147 -0.46 15.71 -0.39
C SER A 147 0.98 15.20 -0.50
N ASP A 148 1.18 13.99 -1.03
CA ASP A 148 2.47 13.44 -1.44
C ASP A 148 2.85 13.81 -2.90
N GLU A 149 2.26 14.87 -3.48
CA GLU A 149 2.76 15.59 -4.69
C GLU A 149 4.20 16.15 -4.53
N GLY A 150 4.93 15.74 -3.50
CA GLY A 150 6.36 15.93 -3.30
C GLY A 150 7.26 14.74 -3.68
N PHE A 151 6.72 13.58 -4.08
CA PHE A 151 7.55 12.57 -4.76
C PHE A 151 7.74 12.96 -6.22
N ASP A 152 8.68 13.89 -6.37
CA ASP A 152 9.40 14.23 -7.58
C ASP A 152 9.53 13.00 -8.48
N LYS A 153 9.02 13.12 -9.71
CA LYS A 153 9.28 12.19 -10.80
C LYS A 153 10.77 12.26 -11.11
N LYS A 154 11.63 11.68 -10.27
CA LYS A 154 13.00 11.39 -10.67
C LYS A 154 13.01 10.10 -11.45
N ASP A 155 13.00 10.30 -12.76
CA ASP A 155 13.77 9.57 -13.76
C ASP A 155 14.22 8.15 -13.36
N PRO A 156 13.77 7.09 -14.07
CA PRO A 156 14.21 5.72 -13.81
C PRO A 156 15.64 5.44 -14.31
N ASP A 157 16.49 6.46 -14.48
CA ASP A 157 17.82 6.30 -15.06
C ASP A 157 18.84 7.24 -14.41
N LEU A 158 19.34 6.87 -13.23
CA LEU A 158 20.68 7.30 -12.83
C LEU A 158 21.36 6.18 -12.03
N SER A 159 22.07 5.36 -12.80
CA SER A 159 23.04 4.38 -12.34
C SER A 159 23.96 4.94 -11.24
N LEU A 160 24.24 4.07 -10.25
CA LEU A 160 25.24 4.21 -9.18
C LEU A 160 26.70 4.27 -9.70
N GLU A 161 26.94 4.87 -10.86
CA GLU A 161 28.29 5.01 -11.46
C GLU A 161 28.84 6.45 -11.42
N SER A 162 28.17 7.40 -10.76
CA SER A 162 28.63 8.80 -10.73
C SER A 162 29.18 9.30 -9.39
N LEU A 163 29.43 8.42 -8.41
CA LEU A 163 30.29 8.77 -7.27
C LEU A 163 31.52 7.86 -7.23
N ILE A 164 32.52 8.27 -8.01
CA ILE A 164 33.94 8.17 -7.64
C ILE A 164 34.15 8.89 -6.31
#